data_AF-A0AA90SR92-F1
#
_entry.id   AF-A0AA90SR92-F1
#
_cell.length_a   1.000
_cell.length_b   1.000
_cell.length_c   1.000
_cell.angle_alpha   90.00
_cell.angle_beta   90.00
_cell.angle_gamma   90.00
#
_symmetry.space_group_name_H-M   'P 1'
#
loop_
_entity.id
_entity.type
_entity.pdbx_description
1 polymer ?
#
loop_
_entity_poly.entity_id
_entity_poly.type
_entity_poly.pdbx_seq_one_letter_code
_entity_poly.pdbx_strand_id
1 'polypeptide(L)' 'MSIQARQCKQLTQGQRYQIEALFGKGYMQKEVAVSVGISESALSRELSRNASGWLRC' A
#
# COMPACT_ATOMS: atom_id res chain seq x y z
N MET A 1 -12.69 25.97 4.73
CA MET A 1 -12.21 24.77 4.01
C MET A 1 -11.51 23.88 5.03
N SER A 2 -12.22 22.88 5.56
CA SER A 2 -11.67 21.96 6.55
C SER A 2 -10.64 21.03 5.89
N ILE A 3 -9.35 21.36 6.03
CA ILE A 3 -8.27 20.46 5.66
C ILE A 3 -8.25 19.34 6.70
N GLN A 4 -9.02 18.29 6.43
CA GLN A 4 -8.99 17.08 7.25
C GLN A 4 -7.63 16.43 7.00
N ALA A 5 -6.72 16.60 7.97
CA ALA A 5 -5.42 15.93 7.97
C ALA A 5 -5.69 14.42 7.88
N ARG A 6 -5.55 13.86 6.68
CA ARG A 6 -5.59 12.41 6.48
C ARG A 6 -4.47 11.85 7.33
N GLN A 7 -4.81 11.27 8.48
CA GLN A 7 -3.88 10.47 9.24
C GLN A 7 -3.51 9.27 8.37
N CYS A 8 -2.48 9.46 7.55
CA CYS A 8 -1.83 8.38 6.83
C CYS A 8 -1.11 7.55 7.89
N LYS A 9 -1.86 6.66 8.55
CA LYS A 9 -1.29 5.61 9.40
C LYS A 9 -0.26 4.90 8.51
N GLN A 10 1.01 5.09 8.84
CA GLN A 10 2.09 4.41 8.14
C GLN A 10 1.81 2.91 8.26
N LEU A 11 1.92 2.18 7.16
CA LEU A 11 1.76 0.73 7.19
C LEU A 11 2.81 0.16 8.12
N THR A 12 2.38 -0.77 8.96
CA THR A 12 3.33 -1.50 9.80
C THR A 12 4.24 -2.35 8.91
N GLN A 13 5.42 -2.69 9.42
CA GLN A 13 6.38 -3.51 8.67
C GLN A 13 5.78 -4.87 8.27
N GLY A 14 4.95 -5.47 9.13
CA GLY A 14 4.23 -6.72 8.81
C GLY A 14 3.27 -6.57 7.63
N GLN A 15 2.53 -5.47 7.56
CA GLN A 15 1.63 -5.19 6.44
C GLN A 15 2.41 -5.00 5.13
N ARG A 16 3.58 -4.37 5.17
CA ARG A 16 4.45 -4.21 3.99
C ARG A 16 4.92 -5.56 3.45
N TYR A 17 5.41 -6.45 4.32
CA TYR A 17 5.81 -7.79 3.91
C TYR A 17 4.65 -8.60 3.33
N GLN A 18 3.46 -8.46 3.91
CA GLN A 18 2.27 -9.13 3.42
C GLN A 18 1.87 -8.61 2.03
N ILE A 19 1.95 -7.30 1.80
CA ILE A 19 1.76 -6.68 0.49
C ILE A 19 2.77 -7.24 -0.52
N GLU A 20 4.07 -7.21 -0.22
CA GLU A 20 5.11 -7.74 -1.14
C GLU A 20 4.91 -9.22 -1.46
N ALA A 21 4.59 -10.05 -0.47
CA ALA A 21 4.35 -11.48 -0.66
C ALA A 21 3.12 -11.75 -1.54
N LEU A 22 2.06 -10.94 -1.42
CA LEU A 22 0.86 -11.06 -2.26
C LEU A 22 1.12 -10.54 -3.68
N PHE A 23 1.87 -9.45 -3.83
CA PHE A 23 2.27 -8.97 -5.15
C PHE A 23 3.21 -9.95 -5.88
N GLY A 24 4.15 -10.58 -5.18
CA GLY A 24 5.00 -11.63 -5.74
C GLY A 24 4.23 -12.87 -6.21
N LYS A 25 3.01 -13.07 -5.71
CA LYS A 25 2.08 -14.13 -6.15
C LYS A 25 1.14 -13.70 -7.28
N GLY A 26 1.16 -12.44 -7.70
CA GLY A 26 0.32 -11.91 -8.77
C GLY A 26 -1.08 -11.45 -8.36
N TYR A 27 -1.35 -11.25 -7.07
CA TYR A 27 -2.65 -10.76 -6.61
C TYR A 27 -2.91 -9.31 -7.04
N MET A 28 -4.17 -8.98 -7.31
CA MET A 28 -4.57 -7.61 -7.64
C MET A 28 -4.62 -6.72 -6.41
N GLN A 29 -4.39 -5.41 -6.59
CA GLN A 29 -4.44 -4.41 -5.51
C GLN A 29 -5.70 -4.52 -4.63
N LYS A 30 -6.86 -4.79 -5.23
CA LYS A 30 -8.11 -4.96 -4.49
C LYS A 30 -8.07 -6.14 -3.52
N GLU A 31 -7.54 -7.27 -3.98
CA GLU A 31 -7.43 -8.49 -3.18
C GLU A 31 -6.42 -8.30 -2.05
N VAL A 32 -5.31 -7.62 -2.34
CA VAL A 32 -4.30 -7.26 -1.34
C VAL A 32 -4.87 -6.33 -0.28
N ALA A 33 -5.63 -5.31 -0.68
CA ALA A 33 -6.27 -4.36 0.23
C ALA A 33 -7.23 -5.07 1.20
N VAL A 34 -8.06 -5.98 0.67
CA VAL A 34 -8.97 -6.83 1.47
C VAL A 34 -8.18 -7.76 2.39
N SER A 35 -7.15 -8.43 1.87
CA SER A 35 -6.35 -9.39 2.65
C SER A 35 -5.53 -8.75 3.78
N VAL A 36 -5.09 -7.50 3.59
CA VAL A 36 -4.27 -6.76 4.57
C VAL A 36 -5.16 -5.89 5.49
N GLY A 37 -6.45 -5.74 5.16
CA GLY A 37 -7.40 -4.96 5.94
C GLY A 37 -7.18 -3.45 5.83
N ILE A 38 -6.70 -2.98 4.67
CA ILE A 38 -6.42 -1.56 4.41
C ILE A 38 -7.27 -1.04 3.27
N SER A 39 -7.51 0.27 3.24
CA SER A 39 -8.21 0.89 2.11
C SER A 39 -7.37 0.83 0.84
N GLU A 40 -8.00 0.67 -0.33
CA GLU A 40 -7.33 0.71 -1.64
C GLU A 40 -6.49 1.99 -1.81
N SER A 41 -6.96 3.13 -1.29
CA SER A 41 -6.22 4.40 -1.33
C SER A 41 -4.97 4.43 -0.46
N ALA A 42 -4.92 3.66 0.62
CA ALA A 42 -3.73 3.50 1.45
C ALA A 42 -2.70 2.62 0.75
N LEU A 43 -3.16 1.53 0.12
CA LEU A 43 -2.31 0.65 -0.68
C LEU A 43 -1.72 1.39 -1.88
N SER A 44 -2.54 2.12 -2.63
CA SER A 44 -2.10 2.92 -3.79
C SER A 44 -1.04 3.95 -3.40
N ARG A 45 -1.17 4.60 -2.24
CA ARG A 45 -0.16 5.52 -1.71
C ARG A 45 1.14 4.84 -1.34
N GLU A 46 1.09 3.66 -0.73
CA GLU A 46 2.29 2.88 -0.43
C GLU A 46 2.98 2.43 -1.72
N LEU A 47 2.22 1.94 -2.69
CA LEU A 47 2.75 1.57 -4.00
C LEU A 47 3.35 2.77 -4.72
N SER A 48 2.75 3.95 -4.64
CA SER A 48 3.32 5.17 -5.20
C SER A 48 4.64 5.57 -4.53
N ARG A 49 4.77 5.38 -3.21
CA ARG A 49 6.02 5.62 -2.47
C ARG A 49 7.09 4.59 -2.82
N ASN A 50 6.71 3.33 -2.99
CA ASN A 50 7.62 2.27 -3.42
C ASN A 50 8.01 2.44 -4.89
N ALA A 51 7.08 2.84 -5.78
CA ALA A 51 7.36 3.07 -7.20
C ALA A 51 8.44 4.14 -7.46
N SER A 52 8.51 5.19 -6.63
CA SER A 52 9.60 6.17 -6.69
C SER A 52 10.98 5.58 -6.34
N GLY A 53 11.05 4.44 -5.67
CA GLY A 53 12.28 3.67 -5.44
C GLY A 53 12.48 2.52 -6.44
N TRP A 54 11.42 2.04 -7.10
CA TRP A 54 11.45 0.88 -7.99
C TRP A 54 11.69 1.27 -9.47
N LEU A 55 11.51 2.55 -9.83
CA LEU A 55 11.87 3.12 -11.14
C LEU A 55 13.33 3.58 -11.19
N ARG A 56 14.28 2.73 -10.76
CA ARG A 56 15.70 2.90 -11.09
C ARG A 56 16.17 1.67 -11.86
N CYS A 57 15.80 1.62 -13.13
CA CYS A 57 16.47 0.90 -14.21
C CYS A 57 16.43 1.83 -15.43
#